data_AF-A0A8S0U6F9-F1
#
_entry.id   AF-A0A8S0U6F9-F1
#
_cell.length_a   1.000
_cell.length_b   1.000
_cell.length_c   1.000
_cell.angle_alpha   90.00
_cell.angle_beta   90.00
_cell.angle_gamma   90.00
#
_symmetry.space_group_name_H-M   'P 1'
#
loop_
_entity.id
_entity.type
_entity.pdbx_description
1 polymer ?
#
loop_
_entity_poly.entity_id
_entity_poly.type
_entity_poly.pdbx_seq_one_letter_code
_entity_poly.pdbx_strand_id
1 'polypeptide(L)'
;MVAMAVVVLFGELHVSEAVTCSPLQLSPCLGAITSGQPPSAACCKKLQEQKPCLCGYIKDPNLGKYVNSPNAKKVASSCGVAVPNC
;
A
#
# COMPACT_ATOMS: atom_id res chain seq x y z
N MET A 1 34.78 -25.22 -6.46
CA MET A 1 33.50 -25.20 -5.74
C MET A 1 33.15 -23.75 -5.47
N VAL A 2 32.20 -23.19 -6.21
CA VAL A 2 31.61 -21.89 -5.87
C VAL A 2 30.10 -22.14 -5.86
N ALA A 3 29.58 -22.46 -4.69
CA ALA A 3 28.16 -22.70 -4.51
C ALA A 3 27.44 -21.34 -4.61
N MET A 4 26.71 -21.15 -5.71
CA MET A 4 25.83 -20.01 -5.91
C MET A 4 24.62 -20.17 -4.98
N ALA A 5 24.73 -19.69 -3.75
CA ALA A 5 23.59 -19.57 -2.85
C ALA A 5 22.75 -18.36 -3.28
N VAL A 6 21.83 -18.58 -4.24
CA VAL A 6 20.77 -17.62 -4.52
C VAL A 6 19.77 -17.74 -3.38
N VAL A 7 19.86 -16.82 -2.41
CA VAL A 7 18.88 -16.69 -1.33
C VAL A 7 17.63 -16.06 -1.95
N VAL A 8 16.71 -16.90 -2.39
CA VAL A 8 15.36 -16.49 -2.79
C VAL A 8 14.63 -16.12 -1.50
N LEU A 9 14.60 -14.83 -1.18
CA LEU A 9 13.77 -14.29 -0.12
C LEU A 9 12.30 -14.53 -0.49
N PHE A 10 11.65 -15.46 0.21
CA PHE A 10 10.22 -15.73 0.11
C PHE A 10 9.44 -14.50 0.60
N GLY A 11 9.11 -13.59 -0.32
CA GLY A 11 8.09 -12.58 -0.12
C GLY A 11 6.71 -13.22 -0.20
N GLU A 12 6.08 -13.42 0.95
CA GLU A 12 4.64 -13.56 1.22
C GLU A 12 3.76 -13.90 0.00
N LEU A 13 3.56 -15.20 -0.24
CA LEU A 13 2.58 -15.73 -1.18
C LEU A 13 1.14 -15.51 -0.64
N HIS A 14 0.42 -14.53 -1.18
CA HIS A 14 -1.03 -14.54 -1.19
C HIS A 14 -1.53 -14.46 -2.63
N VAL A 15 -1.66 -15.64 -3.26
CA VAL A 15 -2.39 -15.80 -4.52
C VAL A 15 -3.88 -15.68 -4.20
N SER A 16 -4.40 -14.47 -4.35
CA SER A 16 -5.83 -14.17 -4.47
C SER A 16 -5.92 -13.17 -5.63
N GLU A 17 -6.49 -13.60 -6.76
CA GLU A 17 -6.70 -12.82 -8.00
C GLU A 17 -5.73 -11.62 -8.12
N ALA A 18 -4.47 -11.91 -8.45
CA ALA A 18 -3.32 -11.07 -8.07
C ALA A 18 -3.49 -9.59 -8.42
N VAL A 19 -4.04 -8.81 -7.48
CA VAL A 19 -3.85 -7.36 -7.48
C VAL A 19 -2.35 -7.18 -7.32
N THR A 20 -1.70 -6.68 -8.37
CA THR A 20 -0.27 -6.36 -8.28
C THR A 20 -0.09 -5.33 -7.18
N CYS A 21 0.54 -5.74 -6.09
CA CYS A 21 0.94 -4.85 -5.00
C CYS A 21 2.00 -3.89 -5.55
N SER A 22 1.54 -2.73 -6.01
CA SER A 22 2.37 -1.65 -6.49
C SER A 22 1.87 -0.34 -5.89
N PRO A 23 2.69 0.37 -5.10
CA PRO A 23 2.31 1.66 -4.54
C PRO A 23 2.02 2.71 -5.63
N LEU A 24 2.50 2.50 -6.87
CA LEU A 24 2.21 3.36 -8.02
C LEU A 24 0.71 3.35 -8.40
N GLN A 25 -0.02 2.28 -8.07
CA GLN A 25 -1.47 2.23 -8.24
C GLN A 25 -2.20 3.23 -7.33
N LEU A 26 -1.56 3.70 -6.26
CA LEU A 26 -2.09 4.74 -5.36
C LEU A 26 -1.73 6.16 -5.79
N SER A 27 -1.13 6.36 -6.97
CA SER A 27 -0.84 7.69 -7.51
C SER A 27 -2.04 8.65 -7.53
N PRO A 28 -3.31 8.21 -7.76
CA PRO A 28 -4.45 9.12 -7.67
C PRO A 28 -4.71 9.66 -6.26
N CYS A 29 -4.16 9.01 -5.22
CA CYS A 29 -4.26 9.45 -3.83
C CYS A 29 -3.16 10.43 -3.44
N LEU A 30 -2.13 10.64 -4.27
CA LEU A 30 -0.94 11.40 -3.89
C LEU A 30 -1.30 12.83 -3.47
N GLY A 31 -2.16 13.52 -4.23
CA GLY A 31 -2.64 14.85 -3.87
C GLY A 31 -3.35 14.86 -2.52
N ALA A 32 -4.26 13.92 -2.28
CA ALA A 32 -5.00 13.83 -1.01
C ALA A 32 -4.06 13.53 0.19
N ILE A 33 -3.02 12.71 -0.02
CA ILE A 33 -2.03 12.39 1.01
C ILE A 33 -1.11 13.60 1.28
N THR A 34 -0.63 14.30 0.25
CA THR A 34 0.35 15.39 0.42
C THR A 34 -0.28 16.71 0.84
N SER A 35 -1.43 17.08 0.28
CA SER A 35 -2.09 18.37 0.54
C SER A 35 -3.25 18.29 1.53
N GLY A 36 -3.69 17.08 1.90
CA GLY A 36 -4.87 16.89 2.77
C GLY A 36 -6.20 17.18 2.06
N GLN A 37 -6.19 17.31 0.73
CA GLN A 37 -7.40 17.44 -0.08
C GLN A 37 -8.29 16.19 0.01
N PRO A 38 -9.60 16.33 -0.23
CA PRO A 38 -10.50 15.17 -0.28
C PRO A 38 -10.06 14.18 -1.37
N PRO A 39 -10.12 12.85 -1.11
CA PRO A 39 -9.72 11.85 -2.09
C PRO A 39 -10.70 11.80 -3.26
N SER A 40 -10.17 11.54 -4.45
CA SER A 40 -10.98 11.28 -5.63
C SER A 40 -11.63 9.89 -5.59
N ALA A 41 -12.69 9.68 -6.36
CA ALA A 41 -13.29 8.34 -6.51
C ALA A 41 -12.29 7.30 -7.03
N ALA A 42 -11.39 7.71 -7.95
CA ALA A 42 -10.32 6.87 -8.46
C ALA A 42 -9.32 6.48 -7.36
N CYS A 43 -8.95 7.41 -6.48
CA CYS A 43 -8.13 7.11 -5.31
C CYS A 43 -8.80 6.06 -4.42
N CYS A 44 -10.06 6.26 -4.04
CA CYS A 44 -10.75 5.32 -3.17
C CYS A 44 -10.90 3.93 -3.79
N LYS A 45 -11.21 3.85 -5.09
CA LYS A 45 -11.27 2.57 -5.82
C LYS A 45 -9.92 1.84 -5.76
N LYS A 46 -8.83 2.54 -6.08
CA LYS A 46 -7.48 1.95 -6.06
C LYS A 46 -7.02 1.56 -4.66
N LEU A 47 -7.35 2.35 -3.65
CA LEU A 47 -7.02 2.02 -2.27
C LEU A 47 -7.78 0.78 -1.78
N GLN A 48 -9.04 0.61 -2.19
CA GLN A 48 -9.83 -0.59 -1.89
C GLN A 48 -9.28 -1.84 -2.57
N GLU A 49 -8.87 -1.74 -3.84
CA GLU A 49 -8.19 -2.83 -4.57
C GLU A 49 -6.89 -3.25 -3.85
N GLN A 50 -6.14 -2.30 -3.30
CA GLN A 50 -4.84 -2.52 -2.66
C GLN A 50 -4.91 -2.95 -1.18
N LYS A 51 -6.10 -3.16 -0.60
CA LYS A 51 -6.29 -3.64 0.79
C LYS A 51 -5.35 -4.79 1.21
N PRO A 52 -5.22 -5.89 0.46
CA PRO A 52 -4.34 -7.00 0.85
C PRO A 52 -2.86 -6.61 0.93
N CYS A 53 -2.45 -5.55 0.24
CA CYS A 53 -1.07 -5.09 0.18
C CYS A 53 -0.71 -4.08 1.30
N LEU A 54 -1.70 -3.54 2.02
CA LEU A 54 -1.49 -2.45 2.98
C LEU A 54 -0.48 -2.80 4.09
N CYS A 55 -0.52 -4.03 4.62
CA CYS A 55 0.46 -4.46 5.61
C CYS A 55 1.89 -4.44 5.07
N GLY A 56 2.09 -4.87 3.82
CA GLY A 56 3.39 -4.82 3.17
C GLY A 56 3.90 -3.38 3.06
N TYR A 57 3.03 -2.45 2.66
CA TYR A 57 3.38 -1.04 2.59
C TYR A 57 3.67 -0.40 3.96
N ILE A 58 2.97 -0.83 5.02
CA ILE A 58 3.19 -0.35 6.39
C ILE A 58 4.54 -0.81 6.92
N LYS A 59 4.92 -2.06 6.66
CA LYS A 59 6.18 -2.68 7.12
C LYS A 59 7.39 -2.25 6.31
N ASP A 60 7.20 -1.82 5.06
CA ASP A 60 8.29 -1.32 4.23
C ASP A 60 8.81 0.02 4.78
N PRO A 61 10.11 0.15 5.12
CA PRO A 61 10.65 1.38 5.72
C PRO A 61 10.65 2.60 4.77
N ASN A 62 10.63 2.37 3.46
CA ASN A 62 10.56 3.43 2.46
C ASN A 62 9.12 3.93 2.28
N LEU A 63 8.12 3.05 2.40
CA LEU A 63 6.70 3.36 2.19
C LEU A 63 5.96 3.69 3.49
N GLY A 64 6.36 3.08 4.60
CA GLY A 64 5.74 3.13 5.92
C GLY A 64 5.51 4.56 6.40
N LYS A 65 6.49 5.45 6.18
CA LYS A 65 6.38 6.88 6.52
C LYS A 65 5.24 7.61 5.79
N TYR A 66 4.92 7.19 4.57
CA TYR A 66 3.86 7.80 3.77
C TYR A 66 2.49 7.22 4.15
N VAL A 67 2.38 5.90 4.27
CA VAL A 67 1.11 5.22 4.60
C VAL A 67 0.67 5.45 6.05
N ASN A 68 1.62 5.67 6.97
CA ASN A 68 1.31 6.02 8.36
C ASN A 68 1.09 7.52 8.60
N SER A 69 1.24 8.37 7.58
CA SER A 69 1.04 9.81 7.72
C SER A 69 -0.41 10.15 8.14
N PRO A 70 -0.63 11.28 8.85
CA PRO A 70 -1.98 11.68 9.27
C PRO A 70 -2.97 11.80 8.09
N ASN A 71 -2.50 12.32 6.96
CA ASN A 71 -3.33 12.47 5.77
C ASN A 71 -3.63 11.12 5.09
N ALA A 72 -2.68 10.19 5.03
CA ALA A 72 -2.95 8.84 4.51
C ALA A 72 -4.02 8.12 5.35
N LYS A 73 -3.95 8.24 6.68
CA LYS A 73 -4.99 7.70 7.58
C LYS A 73 -6.36 8.34 7.33
N LYS A 74 -6.41 9.67 7.16
CA LYS A 74 -7.65 10.38 6.80
C LYS A 74 -8.21 9.90 5.46
N VAL A 75 -7.36 9.74 4.45
CA VAL A 75 -7.77 9.23 3.12
C VAL A 75 -8.36 7.82 3.25
N ALA A 76 -7.72 6.93 4.01
CA ALA A 76 -8.23 5.59 4.25
C ALA A 76 -9.61 5.62 4.92
N SER A 77 -9.80 6.43 5.96
CA SER A 77 -11.09 6.64 6.61
C SER A 77 -12.16 7.18 5.66
N SER A 78 -11.84 8.22 4.88
CA SER A 78 -12.76 8.82 3.90
C SER A 78 -13.16 7.85 2.79
N CYS A 79 -12.29 6.91 2.44
CA CYS A 79 -12.55 5.88 1.43
C CYS A 79 -13.16 4.58 1.99
N GLY A 80 -13.46 4.52 3.30
CA GLY A 80 -14.02 3.32 3.94
C GLY A 80 -13.04 2.14 3.98
N VAL A 81 -11.74 2.42 4.05
CA VAL A 81 -10.68 1.43 4.11
C VAL A 81 -10.13 1.38 5.53
N ALA A 82 -10.37 0.26 6.22
CA ALA A 82 -9.74 0.01 7.51
C ALA A 82 -8.24 -0.21 7.32
N VAL A 83 -7.42 0.60 8.01
CA VAL A 83 -5.97 0.43 8.03
C VAL A 83 -5.65 -0.71 9.01
N PRO A 84 -5.03 -1.81 8.56
CA PRO A 84 -4.71 -2.93 9.43
C PRO A 84 -3.58 -2.57 10.40
N ASN A 85 -3.64 -3.11 11.62
CA ASN A 85 -2.47 -3.17 12.50
C ASN A 85 -1.68 -4.43 12.11
N CYS A 86 -0.50 -4.20 11.54
CA CYS A 86 0.49 -5.19 11.16
C CYS A 86 1.84 -4.70 11.71
#